data_AF-B6EP98-F1
#
_entry.id   AF-B6EP98-F1
#
_cell.length_a   1.000
_cell.length_b   1.000
_cell.length_c   1.000
_cell.angle_alpha   90.00
_cell.angle_beta   90.00
_cell.angle_gamma   90.00
#
_symmetry.space_group_name_H-M   'P 1'
#
loop_
_entity.id
_entity.type
_entity.pdbx_description
1 polymer ?
#
loop_
_entity_poly.entity_id
_entity_poly.type
_entity_poly.pdbx_seq_one_letter_code
_entity_poly.pdbx_strand_id
1 'polypeptide(L)'
;MKTNLVSTWQLGSIVILAPSKRTLNAVIMAMILITLSLVFSLMLGKNGITPDDFITLFKGEASPYQDWLFWQSRLPRVLCAIGAGAALGISGAVFQTLTKNPLGSPDIIGINAGASAGAVLWLWFLPNQPIAIGALLGAVSVLTIMLIALGKSWQLSRQLVLLGIAINAFAVATVQLILTLVQREQAQQLFGYLSGSLANRNWQDVSVIFMTLIIFVPLLLLLARRLSLLTQGYDSAIVLGSRVDTAQWQALLLASGLALGAVLTVGPVAFVALVAPHLARFGHSRLALLRSAIYGSLLLLVSDTITLTLPGLFRMPVGVLTALIGGLYLVGLLSRQVTNK
;
A
#
# COMPACT_ATOMS: atom_id res chain seq x y z
N MET A 1 9.94 -17.94 36.63
CA MET A 1 9.12 -16.81 36.15
C MET A 1 10.08 -15.67 35.74
N LYS A 2 10.55 -15.64 34.48
CA LYS A 2 11.49 -14.60 34.02
C LYS A 2 10.70 -13.33 33.73
N THR A 3 10.80 -12.33 34.60
CA THR A 3 10.31 -10.98 34.37
C THR A 3 11.05 -10.42 33.16
N ASN A 4 10.33 -10.25 32.04
CA ASN A 4 10.86 -9.52 30.89
C ASN A 4 11.03 -8.06 31.31
N LEU A 5 12.22 -7.70 31.78
CA LEU A 5 12.63 -6.32 32.02
C LEU A 5 12.39 -5.54 30.72
N VAL A 6 11.38 -4.67 30.74
CA VAL A 6 11.08 -3.80 29.60
C VAL A 6 12.16 -2.71 29.61
N SER A 7 13.18 -2.87 28.76
CA SER A 7 14.20 -1.84 28.58
C SER A 7 13.55 -0.54 28.12
N THR A 8 13.87 0.58 28.76
CA THR A 8 13.43 1.93 28.39
C THR A 8 14.62 2.72 27.86
N TRP A 9 14.39 3.55 26.85
CA TRP A 9 15.31 4.54 26.31
C TRP A 9 14.77 5.90 26.71
N GLN A 10 15.55 6.69 27.43
CA GLN A 10 15.17 8.06 27.80
C GLN A 10 15.89 9.04 26.89
N LEU A 11 15.14 9.90 26.21
CA LEU A 11 15.67 11.04 25.46
C LEU A 11 15.09 12.30 26.10
N GLY A 12 15.83 12.92 27.02
CA GLY A 12 15.33 14.03 27.83
C GLY A 12 14.12 13.62 28.69
N SER A 13 13.00 14.35 28.56
CA SER A 13 11.74 14.06 29.27
C SER A 13 10.89 12.94 28.62
N ILE A 14 11.32 12.42 27.46
CA ILE A 14 10.57 11.41 26.70
C ILE A 14 11.12 10.02 27.06
N VAL A 15 10.28 9.21 27.69
CA VAL A 15 10.58 7.80 27.97
C VAL A 15 10.01 6.94 26.84
N ILE A 16 10.88 6.41 25.99
CA ILE A 16 10.54 5.48 24.92
C ILE A 16 10.79 4.06 25.43
N LEU A 17 9.79 3.20 25.45
CA LEU A 17 10.01 1.79 25.78
C LEU A 17 10.73 1.11 24.62
N ALA A 18 11.90 0.52 24.87
CA ALA A 18 12.70 -0.11 23.83
C ALA A 18 11.98 -1.33 23.24
N PRO A 19 12.12 -1.56 21.92
CA PRO A 19 11.55 -2.72 21.26
C PRO A 19 12.17 -4.02 21.77
N SER A 20 11.39 -5.10 21.79
CA SER A 20 11.90 -6.43 22.11
C SER A 20 12.97 -6.86 21.08
N LYS A 21 13.95 -7.67 21.51
CA LYS A 21 15.02 -8.22 20.62
C LYS A 21 14.46 -8.89 19.37
N ARG A 22 13.34 -9.62 19.47
CA ARG A 22 12.66 -10.25 18.32
C ARG A 22 12.14 -9.23 17.31
N THR A 23 11.60 -8.11 17.79
CA THR A 23 11.10 -7.05 16.92
C THR A 23 12.23 -6.30 16.24
N LEU A 24 13.31 -6.01 16.97
CA LEU A 24 14.52 -5.41 16.40
C LEU A 24 15.11 -6.30 15.30
N ASN A 25 15.25 -7.60 15.55
CA ASN A 25 15.75 -8.56 14.56
C ASN A 25 14.86 -8.65 13.32
N ALA A 26 13.53 -8.61 13.48
CA ALA A 26 12.61 -8.62 12.34
C ALA A 26 12.72 -7.33 11.50
N VAL A 27 12.88 -6.17 12.14
CA VAL A 27 13.09 -4.89 11.45
C VAL A 27 14.44 -4.89 10.73
N ILE A 28 15.51 -5.35 11.37
CA ILE A 28 16.84 -5.46 10.76
C ILE A 28 16.80 -6.42 9.56
N MET A 29 16.24 -7.61 9.74
CA MET A 29 16.10 -8.59 8.66
C MET A 29 15.33 -8.01 7.48
N ALA A 30 14.23 -7.31 7.75
CA ALA A 30 13.42 -6.73 6.70
C ALA A 30 14.11 -5.52 6.02
N MET A 31 14.89 -4.73 6.75
CA MET A 31 15.76 -3.70 6.15
C MET A 31 16.82 -4.34 5.25
N ILE A 32 17.48 -5.42 5.70
CA ILE A 32 18.44 -6.18 4.90
C ILE A 32 17.75 -6.71 3.62
N LEU A 33 16.55 -7.28 3.73
CA LEU A 33 15.81 -7.76 2.58
C LEU A 33 15.42 -6.61 1.63
N ILE A 34 15.03 -5.43 2.13
CA ILE A 34 14.78 -4.26 1.29
C ILE A 34 16.06 -3.86 0.55
N THR A 35 17.19 -3.80 1.25
CA THR A 35 18.48 -3.46 0.64
C THR A 35 18.89 -4.48 -0.42
N LEU A 36 18.78 -5.78 -0.12
CA LEU A 36 19.09 -6.86 -1.06
C LEU A 36 18.18 -6.80 -2.27
N SER A 37 16.86 -6.66 -2.08
CA SER A 37 15.93 -6.58 -3.19
C SER A 37 16.11 -5.28 -3.99
N LEU A 38 16.51 -4.17 -3.36
CA LEU A 38 16.89 -2.93 -4.05
C LEU A 38 18.12 -3.17 -4.94
N VAL A 39 19.16 -3.81 -4.42
CA VAL A 39 20.34 -4.20 -5.20
C VAL A 39 19.94 -5.11 -6.36
N PHE A 40 19.15 -6.17 -6.09
CA PHE A 40 18.67 -7.06 -7.14
C PHE A 40 17.82 -6.34 -8.20
N SER A 41 16.93 -5.43 -7.82
CA SER A 41 16.11 -4.67 -8.77
C SER A 41 16.94 -3.72 -9.65
N LEU A 42 18.04 -3.19 -9.11
CA LEU A 42 19.01 -2.36 -9.84
C LEU A 42 19.87 -3.22 -10.79
N MET A 43 20.25 -4.42 -10.37
CA MET A 43 21.13 -5.32 -11.12
C MET A 43 20.38 -6.17 -12.17
N LEU A 44 19.10 -6.48 -11.97
CA LEU A 44 18.33 -7.38 -12.84
C LEU A 44 17.65 -6.62 -14.01
N GLY A 45 17.70 -7.25 -15.19
CA GLY A 45 17.02 -6.79 -16.41
C GLY A 45 17.91 -6.88 -17.64
N LYS A 46 17.33 -6.60 -18.82
CA LYS A 46 17.98 -6.79 -20.14
C LYS A 46 19.28 -5.98 -20.31
N ASN A 47 19.47 -4.93 -19.50
CA ASN A 47 20.66 -4.08 -19.38
C ASN A 47 20.95 -3.82 -17.88
N GLY A 48 21.16 -4.88 -17.09
CA GLY A 48 21.44 -4.77 -15.65
C GLY A 48 22.69 -3.94 -15.34
N ILE A 49 22.68 -3.18 -14.25
CA ILE A 49 23.85 -2.44 -13.76
C ILE A 49 24.72 -3.43 -13.00
N THR A 50 25.96 -3.66 -13.45
CA THR A 50 26.91 -4.54 -12.75
C THR A 50 27.48 -3.85 -11.50
N PRO A 51 28.08 -4.59 -10.53
CA PRO A 51 28.70 -3.95 -9.36
C PRO A 51 29.82 -2.98 -9.75
N ASP A 52 30.55 -3.28 -10.83
CA ASP A 52 31.60 -2.42 -11.36
C ASP A 52 31.02 -1.12 -11.94
N ASP A 53 29.85 -1.20 -12.59
CA ASP A 53 29.12 -0.02 -13.07
C ASP A 53 28.69 0.91 -11.93
N PHE A 54 28.43 0.40 -10.72
CA PHE A 54 28.16 1.26 -9.57
C PHE A 54 29.39 2.09 -9.19
N ILE A 55 30.58 1.49 -9.23
CA ILE A 55 31.82 2.18 -8.90
C ILE A 55 32.11 3.26 -9.95
N THR A 56 31.93 2.96 -11.24
CA THR A 56 32.13 3.95 -12.31
C THR A 56 31.08 5.07 -12.27
N LEU A 57 29.83 4.75 -11.92
CA LEU A 57 28.74 5.73 -11.74
C LEU A 57 29.06 6.74 -10.63
N PHE A 58 29.52 6.28 -9.47
CA PHE A 58 29.89 7.19 -8.36
C PHE A 58 31.22 7.93 -8.58
N LYS A 59 32.09 7.41 -9.46
CA LYS A 59 33.31 8.10 -9.91
C LYS A 59 33.06 9.12 -11.03
N GLY A 60 31.85 9.16 -11.61
CA GLY A 60 31.52 10.02 -12.75
C GLY A 60 32.11 9.53 -14.08
N GLU A 61 32.48 8.25 -14.17
CA GLU A 61 33.07 7.60 -15.34
C GLU A 61 32.06 6.72 -16.09
N ALA A 62 30.80 6.68 -15.64
CA ALA A 62 29.75 5.89 -16.29
C ALA A 62 29.36 6.45 -17.65
N SER A 63 28.86 5.57 -18.52
CA SER A 63 28.26 5.98 -19.79
C SER A 63 27.01 6.86 -19.54
N PRO A 64 26.74 7.87 -20.38
CA PRO A 64 25.50 8.67 -20.29
C PRO A 64 24.22 7.83 -20.24
N TYR A 65 24.23 6.66 -20.88
CA TYR A 65 23.11 5.71 -20.82
C TYR A 65 22.96 5.07 -19.44
N GLN A 66 24.06 4.67 -18.80
CA GLN A 66 24.06 4.06 -17.47
C GLN A 66 23.63 5.06 -16.40
N ASP A 67 24.11 6.30 -16.50
CA ASP A 67 23.68 7.41 -15.63
C ASP A 67 22.17 7.65 -15.74
N TRP A 68 21.66 7.77 -16.97
CA TRP A 68 20.23 7.96 -17.19
C TRP A 68 19.42 6.75 -16.70
N LEU A 69 19.88 5.52 -16.98
CA LEU A 69 19.20 4.30 -16.54
C LEU A 69 19.10 4.23 -15.01
N PHE A 70 20.18 4.52 -14.30
CA PHE A 70 20.17 4.51 -12.84
C PHE A 70 19.28 5.62 -12.27
N TRP A 71 19.56 6.89 -12.61
CA TRP A 71 18.94 8.05 -11.98
C TRP A 71 17.52 8.33 -12.45
N GLN A 72 17.20 8.08 -13.72
CA GLN A 72 15.92 8.47 -14.30
C GLN A 72 14.94 7.30 -14.47
N SER A 73 15.43 6.06 -14.48
CA SER A 73 14.57 4.89 -14.70
C SER A 73 14.49 3.98 -13.47
N ARG A 74 15.63 3.53 -12.94
CA ARG A 74 15.65 2.48 -11.91
C ARG A 74 15.41 3.02 -10.51
N LEU A 75 16.12 4.06 -10.11
CA LEU A 75 15.99 4.61 -8.76
C LEU A 75 14.58 5.15 -8.48
N PRO A 76 13.93 5.92 -9.37
CA PRO A 76 12.56 6.38 -9.14
C PRO A 76 11.56 5.24 -9.02
N ARG A 77 11.72 4.18 -9.85
CA ARG A 77 10.89 2.98 -9.79
C ARG A 77 10.98 2.28 -8.45
N VAL A 78 12.19 2.05 -7.94
CA VAL A 78 12.39 1.38 -6.65
C VAL A 78 11.84 2.23 -5.50
N LEU A 79 12.09 3.54 -5.52
CA LEU A 79 11.56 4.46 -4.52
C LEU A 79 10.02 4.49 -4.52
N CYS A 80 9.39 4.48 -5.70
CA CYS A 80 7.93 4.34 -5.82
C CYS A 80 7.44 3.01 -5.25
N ALA A 81 8.12 1.90 -5.51
CA ALA A 81 7.76 0.59 -4.95
C ALA A 81 7.83 0.59 -3.42
N ILE A 82 8.89 1.16 -2.85
CA ILE A 82 9.05 1.27 -1.39
C ILE A 82 7.95 2.15 -0.81
N GLY A 83 7.74 3.35 -1.38
CA GLY A 83 6.78 4.33 -0.88
C GLY A 83 5.34 3.83 -0.98
N ALA A 84 4.94 3.30 -2.14
CA ALA A 84 3.58 2.83 -2.37
C ALA A 84 3.28 1.57 -1.54
N GLY A 85 4.24 0.65 -1.47
CA GLY A 85 4.14 -0.52 -0.60
C GLY A 85 3.99 -0.12 0.88
N ALA A 86 4.76 0.85 1.35
CA ALA A 86 4.66 1.37 2.72
C ALA A 86 3.28 2.00 2.98
N ALA A 87 2.81 2.85 2.07
CA ALA A 87 1.52 3.51 2.18
C ALA A 87 0.36 2.51 2.22
N LEU A 88 0.36 1.52 1.31
CA LEU A 88 -0.65 0.44 1.28
C LEU A 88 -0.59 -0.42 2.56
N GLY A 89 0.60 -0.78 3.02
CA GLY A 89 0.78 -1.56 4.24
C GLY A 89 0.26 -0.83 5.49
N ILE A 90 0.57 0.45 5.65
CA ILE A 90 0.07 1.28 6.75
C ILE A 90 -1.45 1.45 6.65
N SER A 91 -1.96 1.81 5.46
CA SER A 91 -3.39 1.95 5.20
C SER A 91 -4.14 0.67 5.61
N GLY A 92 -3.67 -0.48 5.13
CA GLY A 92 -4.19 -1.79 5.48
C GLY A 92 -4.23 -2.06 6.99
N ALA A 93 -3.15 -1.75 7.71
CA ALA A 93 -3.10 -1.92 9.16
C ALA A 93 -4.17 -1.08 9.89
N VAL A 94 -4.37 0.16 9.44
CA VAL A 94 -5.39 1.04 9.99
C VAL A 94 -6.79 0.51 9.66
N PHE A 95 -7.04 0.08 8.43
CA PHE A 95 -8.33 -0.52 8.04
C PHE A 95 -8.66 -1.79 8.82
N GLN A 96 -7.69 -2.68 9.05
CA GLN A 96 -7.89 -3.86 9.90
C GLN A 96 -8.21 -3.50 11.34
N THR A 97 -7.65 -2.38 11.84
CA THR A 97 -7.94 -1.85 13.18
C THR A 97 -9.36 -1.28 13.26
N LEU A 98 -9.75 -0.48 12.25
CA LEU A 98 -11.07 0.17 12.20
C LEU A 98 -12.21 -0.82 12.06
N THR A 99 -12.03 -1.81 11.17
CA THR A 99 -13.04 -2.84 10.89
C THR A 99 -13.05 -3.96 11.92
N LYS A 100 -12.06 -4.00 12.83
CA LYS A 100 -11.77 -5.13 13.73
C LYS A 100 -11.75 -6.47 12.98
N ASN A 101 -11.33 -6.44 11.71
CA ASN A 101 -11.35 -7.59 10.83
C ASN A 101 -9.96 -7.81 10.24
N PRO A 102 -9.34 -9.00 10.41
CA PRO A 102 -8.06 -9.33 9.79
C PRO A 102 -8.03 -9.17 8.26
N LEU A 103 -9.19 -9.22 7.60
CA LEU A 103 -9.34 -9.10 6.16
C LEU A 103 -9.70 -7.68 5.72
N GLY A 104 -9.91 -6.73 6.63
CA GLY A 104 -10.22 -5.35 6.27
C GLY A 104 -9.11 -4.71 5.44
N SER A 105 -9.44 -4.15 4.29
CA SER A 105 -8.49 -3.47 3.41
C SER A 105 -9.17 -2.31 2.66
N PRO A 106 -8.40 -1.29 2.22
CA PRO A 106 -8.92 -0.22 1.37
C PRO A 106 -9.49 -0.76 0.05
N ASP A 107 -9.00 -1.91 -0.42
CA ASP A 107 -9.45 -2.58 -1.64
C ASP A 107 -10.91 -3.05 -1.53
N ILE A 108 -11.27 -3.63 -0.39
CA ILE A 108 -12.64 -4.13 -0.11
C ILE A 108 -13.63 -2.98 0.00
N ILE A 109 -13.15 -1.84 0.49
CA ILE A 109 -13.92 -0.60 0.65
C ILE A 109 -14.12 0.10 -0.70
N GLY A 110 -13.37 -0.30 -1.73
CA GLY A 110 -13.62 0.14 -3.10
C GLY A 110 -12.87 1.41 -3.48
N ILE A 111 -11.85 1.84 -2.73
CA ILE A 111 -11.01 2.98 -3.12
C ILE A 111 -10.31 2.69 -4.46
N ASN A 112 -9.69 1.51 -4.59
CA ASN A 112 -9.06 1.08 -5.84
C ASN A 112 -10.09 0.94 -6.98
N ALA A 113 -11.28 0.42 -6.67
CA ALA A 113 -12.34 0.24 -7.66
C ALA A 113 -12.87 1.59 -8.14
N GLY A 114 -13.13 2.53 -7.21
CA GLY A 114 -13.53 3.90 -7.52
C GLY A 114 -12.48 4.64 -8.35
N ALA A 115 -11.21 4.52 -7.98
CA ALA A 115 -10.12 5.08 -8.78
C ALA A 115 -10.07 4.48 -10.19
N SER A 116 -10.28 3.17 -10.31
CA SER A 116 -10.35 2.49 -11.61
C SER A 116 -11.51 2.99 -12.47
N ALA A 117 -12.71 3.09 -11.88
CA ALA A 117 -13.90 3.59 -12.56
C ALA A 117 -13.76 5.08 -12.96
N GLY A 118 -13.20 5.91 -12.07
CA GLY A 118 -12.92 7.31 -12.36
C GLY A 118 -11.88 7.48 -13.47
N ALA A 119 -10.83 6.66 -13.48
CA ALA A 119 -9.79 6.66 -14.51
C ALA A 119 -10.36 6.33 -15.91
N VAL A 120 -11.18 5.27 -16.02
CA VAL A 120 -11.78 4.89 -17.31
C VAL A 120 -12.77 5.93 -17.81
N LEU A 121 -13.62 6.48 -16.93
CA LEU A 121 -14.59 7.51 -17.30
C LEU A 121 -13.87 8.79 -17.75
N TRP A 122 -12.84 9.20 -17.01
CA TRP A 122 -12.06 10.37 -17.35
C TRP A 122 -11.36 10.24 -18.69
N LEU A 123 -10.70 9.10 -18.96
CA LEU A 123 -10.07 8.89 -20.26
C LEU A 123 -11.10 8.85 -21.39
N TRP A 124 -12.27 8.26 -21.14
CA TRP A 124 -13.33 8.19 -22.15
C TRP A 124 -13.86 9.58 -22.55
N PHE A 125 -14.09 10.47 -21.59
CA PHE A 125 -14.55 11.85 -21.87
C PHE A 125 -13.42 12.80 -22.27
N LEU A 126 -12.24 12.65 -21.68
CA LEU A 126 -11.10 13.56 -21.79
C LEU A 126 -9.80 12.78 -22.10
N PRO A 127 -9.67 12.20 -23.32
CA PRO A 127 -8.59 11.28 -23.66
C PRO A 127 -7.19 11.90 -23.62
N ASN A 128 -7.08 13.22 -23.75
CA ASN A 128 -5.80 13.94 -23.77
C ASN A 128 -5.37 14.45 -22.37
N GLN A 129 -6.14 14.15 -21.32
CA GLN A 129 -5.87 14.63 -19.97
C GLN A 129 -5.25 13.53 -19.09
N PRO A 130 -4.48 13.89 -18.03
CA PRO A 130 -3.88 12.90 -17.15
C PRO A 130 -4.92 12.00 -16.48
N ILE A 131 -4.83 10.68 -16.74
CA ILE A 131 -5.73 9.64 -16.20
C ILE A 131 -5.79 9.68 -14.66
N ALA A 132 -4.69 10.07 -14.02
CA ALA A 132 -4.58 10.19 -12.56
C ALA A 132 -5.62 11.16 -11.95
N ILE A 133 -6.08 12.17 -12.70
CA ILE A 133 -7.14 13.09 -12.24
C ILE A 133 -8.47 12.34 -12.11
N GLY A 134 -8.81 11.53 -13.12
CA GLY A 134 -9.97 10.65 -13.06
C GLY A 134 -9.91 9.68 -11.89
N ALA A 135 -8.75 9.06 -11.68
CA ALA A 135 -8.53 8.17 -10.55
C ALA A 135 -8.70 8.86 -9.19
N LEU A 136 -8.17 10.08 -9.06
CA LEU A 136 -8.34 10.91 -7.88
C LEU A 136 -9.83 11.18 -7.61
N LEU A 137 -10.55 11.68 -8.61
CA LEU A 137 -11.97 12.02 -8.49
C LEU A 137 -12.83 10.78 -8.16
N GLY A 138 -12.53 9.65 -8.79
CA GLY A 138 -13.22 8.38 -8.53
C GLY A 138 -12.97 7.82 -7.14
N ALA A 139 -11.75 7.93 -6.61
CA ALA A 139 -11.47 7.53 -5.23
C ALA A 139 -12.12 8.47 -4.22
N VAL A 140 -12.06 9.78 -4.46
CA VAL A 140 -12.68 10.80 -3.59
C VAL A 140 -14.21 10.66 -3.58
N SER A 141 -14.83 10.33 -4.71
CA SER A 141 -16.28 10.09 -4.76
C SER A 141 -16.67 8.88 -3.92
N VAL A 142 -15.93 7.76 -4.00
CA VAL A 142 -16.14 6.59 -3.13
C VAL A 142 -16.00 6.96 -1.66
N LEU A 143 -14.96 7.71 -1.30
CA LEU A 143 -14.79 8.16 0.08
C LEU A 143 -15.95 9.03 0.53
N THR A 144 -16.39 9.96 -0.29
CA THR A 144 -17.52 10.86 0.01
C THR A 144 -18.80 10.06 0.21
N ILE A 145 -19.10 9.10 -0.66
CA ILE A 145 -20.25 8.19 -0.53
C ILE A 145 -20.19 7.44 0.80
N MET A 146 -19.00 6.94 1.18
CA MET A 146 -18.84 6.26 2.47
C MET A 146 -19.04 7.17 3.67
N LEU A 147 -18.49 8.39 3.64
CA LEU A 147 -18.68 9.36 4.71
C LEU A 147 -20.17 9.67 4.91
N ILE A 148 -20.92 9.83 3.82
CA ILE A 148 -22.37 10.10 3.84
C ILE A 148 -23.13 8.87 4.37
N ALA A 149 -22.82 7.68 3.85
CA ALA A 149 -23.55 6.45 4.19
C ALA A 149 -23.36 6.02 5.65
N LEU A 150 -22.18 6.26 6.24
CA LEU A 150 -21.91 5.91 7.65
C LEU A 150 -22.50 6.92 8.64
N GLY A 151 -22.84 8.14 8.20
CA GLY A 151 -23.49 9.15 9.02
C GLY A 151 -22.72 9.48 10.31
N LYS A 152 -23.35 9.33 11.49
CA LYS A 152 -22.69 9.51 12.80
C LYS A 152 -22.40 8.19 13.52
N SER A 153 -22.88 7.05 13.01
CA SER A 153 -22.84 5.77 13.72
C SER A 153 -21.77 4.84 13.15
N TRP A 154 -20.65 4.71 13.87
CA TRP A 154 -19.54 3.81 13.52
C TRP A 154 -19.80 2.32 13.80
N GLN A 155 -20.96 1.96 14.35
CA GLN A 155 -21.28 0.60 14.82
C GLN A 155 -21.35 -0.46 13.71
N LEU A 156 -21.12 -0.10 12.45
CA LEU A 156 -21.42 -0.95 11.30
C LEU A 156 -20.20 -1.26 10.44
N SER A 157 -19.16 -1.84 11.08
CA SER A 157 -18.09 -2.54 10.35
C SER A 157 -18.64 -3.53 9.30
N ARG A 158 -19.84 -4.11 9.51
CA ARG A 158 -20.54 -4.91 8.48
C ARG A 158 -21.11 -4.09 7.32
N GLN A 159 -21.73 -2.92 7.55
CA GLN A 159 -22.25 -2.11 6.44
C GLN A 159 -21.13 -1.52 5.60
N LEU A 160 -20.00 -1.16 6.20
CA LEU A 160 -18.80 -0.72 5.47
C LEU A 160 -18.37 -1.74 4.43
N VAL A 161 -18.36 -3.02 4.80
CA VAL A 161 -18.00 -4.11 3.89
C VAL A 161 -19.07 -4.29 2.81
N LEU A 162 -20.36 -4.31 3.17
CA LEU A 162 -21.45 -4.45 2.19
C LEU A 162 -21.48 -3.29 1.18
N LEU A 163 -21.33 -2.06 1.66
CA LEU A 163 -21.26 -0.86 0.81
C LEU A 163 -20.03 -0.90 -0.09
N GLY A 164 -18.87 -1.29 0.45
CA GLY A 164 -17.65 -1.49 -0.33
C GLY A 164 -17.81 -2.51 -1.44
N ILE A 165 -18.47 -3.65 -1.15
CA ILE A 165 -18.80 -4.67 -2.16
C ILE A 165 -19.71 -4.10 -3.25
N ALA A 166 -20.75 -3.34 -2.88
CA ALA A 166 -21.66 -2.73 -3.85
C ALA A 166 -20.94 -1.69 -4.74
N ILE A 167 -20.12 -0.83 -4.15
CA ILE A 167 -19.29 0.15 -4.87
C ILE A 167 -18.32 -0.55 -5.81
N ASN A 168 -17.67 -1.62 -5.35
CA ASN A 168 -16.74 -2.40 -6.16
C ASN A 168 -17.45 -3.03 -7.36
N ALA A 169 -18.60 -3.67 -7.16
CA ALA A 169 -19.39 -4.27 -8.24
C ALA A 169 -19.81 -3.22 -9.29
N PHE A 170 -20.27 -2.05 -8.85
CA PHE A 170 -20.63 -0.94 -9.74
C PHE A 170 -19.41 -0.41 -10.52
N ALA A 171 -18.27 -0.24 -9.84
CA ALA A 171 -17.05 0.22 -10.46
C ALA A 171 -16.51 -0.78 -11.49
N VAL A 172 -16.54 -2.08 -11.19
CA VAL A 172 -16.15 -3.14 -12.12
C VAL A 172 -17.07 -3.15 -13.34
N ALA A 173 -18.39 -3.06 -13.16
CA ALA A 173 -19.34 -2.97 -14.27
C ALA A 173 -19.08 -1.74 -15.14
N THR A 174 -18.78 -0.59 -14.52
CA THR A 174 -18.40 0.64 -15.22
C THR A 174 -17.14 0.45 -16.06
N VAL A 175 -16.08 -0.13 -15.47
CA VAL A 175 -14.83 -0.42 -16.16
C VAL A 175 -15.06 -1.34 -17.37
N GLN A 176 -15.82 -2.42 -17.19
CA GLN A 176 -16.11 -3.36 -18.28
C GLN A 176 -16.90 -2.70 -19.41
N LEU A 177 -17.95 -1.94 -19.08
CA LEU A 177 -18.75 -1.20 -20.06
C LEU A 177 -17.87 -0.24 -20.86
N ILE A 178 -17.07 0.60 -20.20
CA ILE A 178 -16.22 1.56 -20.91
C ILE A 178 -15.18 0.86 -21.78
N LEU A 179 -14.58 -0.25 -21.32
CA LEU A 179 -13.65 -1.03 -22.13
C LEU A 179 -14.27 -1.60 -23.41
N THR A 180 -15.58 -1.84 -23.45
CA THR A 180 -16.29 -2.24 -24.67
C THR A 180 -16.61 -1.08 -25.63
N LEU A 181 -16.59 0.16 -25.15
CA LEU A 181 -16.94 1.36 -25.92
C LEU A 181 -15.72 2.10 -26.49
N VAL A 182 -14.54 1.94 -25.89
CA VAL A 182 -13.31 2.64 -26.28
C VAL A 182 -12.60 1.95 -27.45
N GLN A 183 -11.79 2.73 -28.16
CA GLN A 183 -10.93 2.21 -29.22
C GLN A 183 -9.83 1.31 -28.66
N ARG A 184 -9.23 0.47 -29.51
CA ARG A 184 -8.24 -0.54 -29.11
C ARG A 184 -7.02 0.07 -28.43
N GLU A 185 -6.56 1.22 -28.90
CA GLU A 185 -5.41 1.95 -28.38
C GLU A 185 -5.70 2.48 -26.96
N GLN A 186 -6.88 3.08 -26.76
CA GLN A 186 -7.34 3.55 -25.45
C GLN A 186 -7.52 2.39 -24.47
N ALA A 187 -8.08 1.26 -24.93
CA ALA A 187 -8.20 0.05 -24.13
C ALA A 187 -6.83 -0.43 -23.63
N GLN A 188 -5.81 -0.47 -24.48
CA GLN A 188 -4.45 -0.84 -24.10
C GLN A 188 -3.86 0.09 -23.03
N GLN A 189 -4.07 1.40 -23.17
CA GLN A 189 -3.64 2.38 -22.16
C GLN A 189 -4.36 2.15 -20.81
N LEU A 190 -5.67 1.91 -20.84
CA LEU A 190 -6.45 1.60 -19.63
C LEU A 190 -6.00 0.29 -18.99
N PHE A 191 -5.76 -0.76 -19.76
CA PHE A 191 -5.22 -2.02 -19.22
C PHE A 191 -3.87 -1.80 -18.51
N GLY A 192 -3.00 -0.96 -19.06
CA GLY A 192 -1.73 -0.60 -18.42
C GLY A 192 -1.92 0.12 -17.07
N TYR A 193 -2.92 0.98 -16.96
CA TYR A 193 -3.23 1.70 -15.72
C TYR A 193 -3.95 0.81 -14.69
N LEU A 194 -5.02 0.12 -15.10
CA LEU A 194 -5.89 -0.70 -14.26
C LEU A 194 -5.20 -1.92 -13.65
N SER A 195 -4.08 -2.34 -14.24
CA SER A 195 -3.32 -3.51 -13.79
C SER A 195 -2.27 -3.20 -12.73
N GLY A 196 -2.06 -1.93 -12.39
CA GLY A 196 -1.03 -1.47 -11.45
C GLY A 196 0.38 -1.71 -11.99
N SER A 197 1.16 -0.66 -12.17
CA SER A 197 2.47 -0.75 -12.82
C SER A 197 3.51 0.20 -12.21
N LEU A 198 4.70 -0.36 -12.03
CA LEU A 198 5.93 0.36 -11.68
C LEU A 198 6.77 0.69 -12.93
N ALA A 199 6.25 0.41 -14.13
CA ALA A 199 6.90 0.82 -15.36
C ALA A 199 6.85 2.35 -15.52
N ASN A 200 7.93 2.92 -16.05
CA ASN A 200 8.05 4.34 -16.40
C ASN A 200 7.70 5.30 -15.25
N ARG A 201 8.06 4.95 -14.00
CA ARG A 201 7.94 5.88 -12.87
C ARG A 201 9.07 6.89 -12.90
N ASN A 202 8.75 8.14 -12.61
CA ASN A 202 9.70 9.25 -12.62
C ASN A 202 9.82 9.91 -11.22
N TRP A 203 10.65 10.94 -11.10
CA TRP A 203 10.83 11.67 -9.84
C TRP A 203 9.60 12.43 -9.34
N GLN A 204 8.64 12.74 -10.22
CA GLN A 204 7.37 13.34 -9.81
C GLN A 204 6.50 12.28 -9.09
N ASP A 205 6.49 11.04 -9.55
CA ASP A 205 5.80 9.96 -8.83
C ASP A 205 6.43 9.71 -7.45
N VAL A 206 7.76 9.79 -7.36
CA VAL A 206 8.49 9.70 -6.09
C VAL A 206 8.08 10.84 -5.16
N SER A 207 8.04 12.09 -5.64
CA SER A 207 7.65 13.21 -4.80
C SER A 207 6.20 13.07 -4.31
N VAL A 208 5.26 12.65 -5.16
CA VAL A 208 3.87 12.41 -4.78
C VAL A 208 3.76 11.38 -3.64
N ILE A 209 4.42 10.21 -3.76
CA ILE A 209 4.29 9.16 -2.75
C ILE A 209 4.98 9.54 -1.43
N PHE A 210 6.16 10.15 -1.48
CA PHE A 210 6.89 10.54 -0.28
C PHE A 210 6.25 11.75 0.41
N MET A 211 5.67 12.71 -0.33
CA MET A 211 4.85 13.77 0.27
C MET A 211 3.61 13.19 0.94
N THR A 212 2.95 12.21 0.30
CA THR A 212 1.82 11.49 0.92
C THR A 212 2.27 10.85 2.25
N LEU A 213 3.40 10.14 2.27
CA LEU A 213 3.90 9.54 3.50
C LEU A 213 4.25 10.59 4.57
N ILE A 214 4.96 11.66 4.19
CA ILE A 214 5.37 12.75 5.10
C ILE A 214 4.16 13.46 5.71
N ILE A 215 3.05 13.61 4.98
CA ILE A 215 1.85 14.26 5.49
C ILE A 215 1.02 13.30 6.35
N PHE A 216 0.70 12.12 5.83
CA PHE A 216 -0.29 11.24 6.44
C PHE A 216 0.26 10.38 7.58
N VAL A 217 1.53 9.96 7.53
CA VAL A 217 2.12 9.09 8.56
C VAL A 217 2.24 9.81 9.91
N PRO A 218 2.77 11.04 10.01
CA PRO A 218 2.81 11.76 11.29
C PRO A 218 1.41 11.97 11.88
N LEU A 219 0.43 12.33 11.05
CA LEU A 219 -0.96 12.49 11.50
C LEU A 219 -1.54 11.17 12.06
N LEU A 220 -1.25 10.03 11.43
CA LEU A 220 -1.63 8.72 11.97
C LEU A 220 -0.93 8.38 13.28
N LEU A 221 0.34 8.76 13.45
CA LEU A 221 1.08 8.54 14.70
C LEU A 221 0.47 9.33 15.86
N LEU A 222 -0.04 10.54 15.61
CA LEU A 222 -0.81 11.31 16.60
C LEU A 222 -2.11 10.60 17.01
N LEU A 223 -2.69 9.80 16.11
CA LEU A 223 -3.87 8.97 16.38
C LEU A 223 -3.55 7.59 16.98
N ALA A 224 -2.29 7.16 16.99
CA ALA A 224 -1.92 5.79 17.35
C ALA A 224 -2.40 5.38 18.75
N ARG A 225 -2.33 6.30 19.74
CA ARG A 225 -2.84 6.03 21.09
C ARG A 225 -4.35 5.78 21.09
N ARG A 226 -5.12 6.60 20.36
CA ARG A 226 -6.58 6.45 20.25
C ARG A 226 -6.96 5.16 19.51
N LEU A 227 -6.27 4.85 18.42
CA LEU A 227 -6.41 3.60 17.67
C LEU A 227 -6.09 2.37 18.54
N SER A 228 -5.06 2.45 19.40
CA SER A 228 -4.72 1.35 20.30
C SER A 228 -5.80 1.08 21.35
N LEU A 229 -6.50 2.12 21.84
CA LEU A 229 -7.63 1.94 22.74
C LEU A 229 -8.81 1.26 22.03
N LEU A 230 -9.04 1.55 20.75
CA LEU A 230 -10.09 0.91 19.96
C LEU A 230 -9.92 -0.60 19.80
N THR A 231 -8.67 -1.07 19.81
CA THR A 231 -8.39 -2.52 19.76
C THR A 231 -8.83 -3.25 21.03
N GLN A 232 -8.99 -2.56 22.17
CA GLN A 232 -9.43 -3.16 23.42
C GLN A 232 -10.96 -3.31 23.55
N GLY A 233 -11.73 -2.60 22.72
CA GLY A 233 -13.19 -2.60 22.79
C GLY A 233 -13.75 -1.19 22.58
N TYR A 234 -14.94 -1.10 21.98
CA TYR A 234 -15.61 0.20 21.79
C TYR A 234 -16.05 0.77 23.14
N ASP A 235 -16.69 -0.06 23.96
CA ASP A 235 -17.22 0.32 25.28
C ASP A 235 -16.09 0.73 26.24
N SER A 236 -14.97 -0.02 26.24
CA SER A 236 -13.79 0.32 27.04
C SER A 236 -13.15 1.65 26.61
N ALA A 237 -13.17 1.97 25.31
CA ALA A 237 -12.59 3.22 24.79
C ALA A 237 -13.46 4.45 25.07
N ILE A 238 -14.78 4.29 25.15
CA ILE A 238 -15.71 5.36 25.55
C ILE A 238 -15.56 5.68 27.04
N VAL A 239 -15.51 4.66 27.90
CA VAL A 239 -15.35 4.84 29.35
C VAL A 239 -14.05 5.58 29.70
N LEU A 240 -13.00 5.41 28.89
CA LEU A 240 -11.72 6.12 29.02
C LEU A 240 -11.75 7.56 28.47
N GLY A 241 -12.93 8.10 28.11
CA GLY A 241 -13.12 9.48 27.69
C GLY A 241 -12.62 9.82 26.29
N SER A 242 -12.33 8.82 25.46
CA SER A 242 -11.87 9.06 24.09
C SER A 242 -13.04 9.36 23.17
N ARG A 243 -12.93 10.40 22.33
CA ARG A 243 -13.88 10.66 21.23
C ARG A 243 -13.66 9.63 20.11
N VAL A 244 -14.06 8.40 20.37
CA VAL A 244 -13.86 7.23 19.52
C VAL A 244 -14.26 7.50 18.07
N ASP A 245 -15.46 8.01 17.85
CA ASP A 245 -16.01 8.20 16.52
C ASP A 245 -15.17 9.18 15.69
N THR A 246 -14.66 10.26 16.32
CA THR A 246 -13.79 11.23 15.64
C THR A 246 -12.44 10.63 15.24
N ALA A 247 -11.86 9.78 16.10
CA ALA A 247 -10.61 9.10 15.81
C ALA A 247 -10.77 8.08 14.68
N GLN A 248 -11.91 7.39 14.64
CA GLN A 248 -12.22 6.46 13.56
C GLN A 248 -12.39 7.18 12.21
N TRP A 249 -13.10 8.32 12.17
CA TRP A 249 -13.23 9.16 10.97
C TRP A 249 -11.90 9.69 10.46
N GLN A 250 -11.10 10.25 11.36
CA GLN A 250 -9.76 10.73 11.03
C GLN A 250 -8.88 9.59 10.50
N ALA A 251 -8.89 8.44 11.16
CA ALA A 251 -8.12 7.29 10.72
C ALA A 251 -8.59 6.75 9.36
N LEU A 252 -9.90 6.74 9.09
CA LEU A 252 -10.45 6.36 7.79
C LEU A 252 -9.95 7.30 6.69
N LEU A 253 -10.07 8.61 6.90
CA LEU A 253 -9.60 9.63 5.95
C LEU A 253 -8.09 9.50 5.69
N LEU A 254 -7.31 9.35 6.75
CA LEU A 254 -5.85 9.26 6.64
C LEU A 254 -5.40 7.96 5.96
N ALA A 255 -5.99 6.82 6.31
CA ALA A 255 -5.69 5.54 5.68
C ALA A 255 -6.11 5.52 4.21
N SER A 256 -7.24 6.16 3.89
CA SER A 256 -7.72 6.30 2.53
C SER A 256 -6.82 7.21 1.70
N GLY A 257 -6.34 8.32 2.28
CA GLY A 257 -5.37 9.20 1.63
C GLY A 257 -4.05 8.51 1.32
N LEU A 258 -3.54 7.66 2.21
CA LEU A 258 -2.38 6.81 1.95
C LEU A 258 -2.62 5.83 0.78
N ALA A 259 -3.76 5.14 0.79
CA ALA A 259 -4.11 4.22 -0.29
C ALA A 259 -4.24 4.98 -1.63
N LEU A 260 -4.87 6.15 -1.61
CA LEU A 260 -5.01 7.01 -2.77
C LEU A 260 -3.67 7.49 -3.30
N GLY A 261 -2.74 7.93 -2.45
CA GLY A 261 -1.38 8.29 -2.87
C GLY A 261 -0.63 7.13 -3.53
N ALA A 262 -0.82 5.89 -3.04
CA ALA A 262 -0.30 4.72 -3.71
C ALA A 262 -0.96 4.49 -5.09
N VAL A 263 -2.29 4.62 -5.19
CA VAL A 263 -3.01 4.46 -6.46
C VAL A 263 -2.60 5.51 -7.50
N LEU A 264 -2.41 6.75 -7.09
CA LEU A 264 -1.97 7.82 -8.00
C LEU A 264 -0.54 7.61 -8.53
N THR A 265 0.29 6.88 -7.78
CA THR A 265 1.72 6.71 -8.10
C THR A 265 2.01 5.42 -8.85
N VAL A 266 1.36 4.31 -8.49
CA VAL A 266 1.60 2.99 -9.10
C VAL A 266 0.34 2.35 -9.70
N GLY A 267 -0.78 3.05 -9.72
CA GLY A 267 -2.08 2.51 -10.12
C GLY A 267 -2.73 1.65 -9.03
N PRO A 268 -3.95 1.13 -9.29
CA PRO A 268 -4.62 0.21 -8.38
C PRO A 268 -3.81 -1.08 -8.21
N VAL A 269 -3.27 -1.28 -7.01
CA VAL A 269 -2.53 -2.49 -6.62
C VAL A 269 -3.31 -3.19 -5.51
N ALA A 270 -3.67 -4.45 -5.75
CA ALA A 270 -4.49 -5.23 -4.83
C ALA A 270 -3.65 -6.07 -3.86
N PHE A 271 -4.27 -6.50 -2.76
CA PHE A 271 -3.77 -7.46 -1.77
C PHE A 271 -2.55 -7.04 -0.94
N VAL A 272 -1.73 -6.06 -1.36
CA VAL A 272 -0.62 -5.56 -0.54
C VAL A 272 -1.13 -5.01 0.79
N ALA A 273 -2.19 -4.20 0.75
CA ALA A 273 -2.82 -3.64 1.95
C ALA A 273 -3.51 -4.71 2.83
N LEU A 274 -3.79 -5.90 2.31
CA LEU A 274 -4.37 -6.99 3.10
C LEU A 274 -3.27 -7.86 3.73
N VAL A 275 -2.28 -8.27 2.94
CA VAL A 275 -1.25 -9.24 3.30
C VAL A 275 -0.19 -8.63 4.21
N ALA A 276 0.31 -7.42 3.90
CA ALA A 276 1.39 -6.78 4.64
C ALA A 276 1.10 -6.62 6.16
N PRO A 277 -0.05 -6.04 6.58
CA PRO A 277 -0.39 -5.96 8.00
C PRO A 277 -0.70 -7.31 8.64
N HIS A 278 -1.13 -8.31 7.86
CA HIS A 278 -1.29 -9.66 8.39
C HIS A 278 0.07 -10.31 8.70
N LEU A 279 1.05 -10.20 7.81
CA LEU A 279 2.44 -10.61 8.07
C LEU A 279 3.06 -9.85 9.25
N ALA A 280 2.74 -8.56 9.38
CA ALA A 280 3.21 -7.73 10.49
C ALA A 280 2.68 -8.20 11.86
N ARG A 281 1.60 -8.99 11.94
CA ARG A 281 1.02 -9.42 13.22
C ARG A 281 1.82 -10.48 13.96
N PHE A 282 2.76 -11.18 13.33
CA PHE A 282 3.59 -12.22 13.96
C PHE A 282 4.65 -11.68 14.96
N GLY A 283 4.37 -10.58 15.68
CA GLY A 283 5.20 -10.02 16.75
C GLY A 283 4.53 -8.85 17.49
N HIS A 284 5.22 -8.25 18.47
CA HIS A 284 4.69 -7.24 19.40
C HIS A 284 3.95 -6.05 18.75
N SER A 285 2.76 -5.72 19.26
CA SER A 285 1.79 -4.80 18.63
C SER A 285 2.28 -3.35 18.43
N ARG A 286 3.22 -2.86 19.26
CA ARG A 286 3.65 -1.44 19.25
C ARG A 286 4.32 -0.98 17.96
N LEU A 287 4.99 -1.88 17.23
CA LEU A 287 5.61 -1.58 15.94
C LEU A 287 4.79 -2.15 14.77
N ALA A 288 3.47 -2.39 14.95
CA ALA A 288 2.62 -2.91 13.89
C ALA A 288 2.63 -2.03 12.64
N LEU A 289 2.43 -0.71 12.77
CA LEU A 289 2.40 0.20 11.62
C LEU A 289 3.73 0.20 10.83
N LEU A 290 4.86 0.32 11.52
CA LEU A 290 6.19 0.29 10.89
C LEU A 290 6.44 -1.05 10.19
N ARG A 291 6.08 -2.17 10.83
CA ARG A 291 6.24 -3.50 10.21
C ARG A 291 5.32 -3.66 9.01
N SER A 292 4.09 -3.19 9.08
CA SER A 292 3.17 -3.23 7.93
C SER A 292 3.72 -2.40 6.77
N ALA A 293 4.33 -1.24 7.05
CA ALA A 293 5.00 -0.43 6.04
C ALA A 293 6.13 -1.22 5.37
N ILE A 294 7.02 -1.79 6.18
CA ILE A 294 8.17 -2.58 5.72
C ILE A 294 7.74 -3.80 4.89
N TYR A 295 6.80 -4.60 5.39
CA TYR A 295 6.28 -5.76 4.65
C TYR A 295 5.56 -5.35 3.38
N GLY A 296 4.88 -4.21 3.38
CA GLY A 296 4.24 -3.66 2.18
C GLY A 296 5.27 -3.26 1.12
N SER A 297 6.33 -2.53 1.51
CA SER A 297 7.46 -2.19 0.64
C SER A 297 8.14 -3.45 0.08
N LEU A 298 8.39 -4.45 0.93
CA LEU A 298 8.99 -5.73 0.52
C LEU A 298 8.11 -6.47 -0.48
N LEU A 299 6.81 -6.63 -0.20
CA LEU A 299 5.90 -7.34 -1.11
C LEU A 299 5.87 -6.68 -2.50
N LEU A 300 5.76 -5.36 -2.54
CA LEU A 300 5.67 -4.64 -3.80
C LEU A 300 6.99 -4.69 -4.58
N LEU A 301 8.12 -4.53 -3.90
CA LEU A 301 9.45 -4.53 -4.51
C LEU A 301 9.89 -5.93 -4.95
N VAL A 302 9.60 -6.97 -4.17
CA VAL A 302 9.81 -8.37 -4.58
C VAL A 302 8.94 -8.71 -5.80
N SER A 303 7.67 -8.30 -5.79
CA SER A 303 6.79 -8.47 -6.95
C SER A 303 7.34 -7.76 -8.18
N ASP A 304 7.81 -6.52 -8.03
CA ASP A 304 8.42 -5.77 -9.13
C ASP A 304 9.68 -6.46 -9.70
N THR A 305 10.51 -7.00 -8.81
CA THR A 305 11.72 -7.72 -9.19
C THR A 305 11.40 -8.99 -9.96
N ILE A 306 10.39 -9.76 -9.53
CA ILE A 306 9.91 -10.94 -10.25
C ILE A 306 9.41 -10.53 -11.65
N THR A 307 8.60 -9.48 -11.75
CA THR A 307 8.13 -8.93 -13.03
C THR A 307 9.30 -8.59 -13.98
N LEU A 308 10.41 -8.07 -13.45
CA LEU A 308 11.61 -7.74 -14.25
C LEU A 308 12.39 -8.97 -14.71
N THR A 309 12.38 -10.06 -13.93
CA THR A 309 13.04 -11.32 -14.28
C THR A 309 12.24 -12.18 -15.25
N LEU A 310 10.93 -11.99 -15.34
CA LEU A 310 10.08 -12.75 -16.25
C LEU A 310 10.45 -12.49 -17.73
N PRO A 311 10.46 -13.54 -18.57
CA PRO A 311 10.71 -13.39 -20.01
C PRO A 311 9.73 -12.39 -20.64
N GLY A 312 10.13 -11.71 -21.71
CA GLY A 312 9.34 -10.64 -22.33
C GLY A 312 7.89 -11.00 -22.67
N LEU A 313 7.62 -12.26 -23.03
CA LEU A 313 6.27 -12.79 -23.32
C LEU A 313 5.38 -12.94 -22.08
N PHE A 314 5.97 -13.03 -20.88
CA PHE A 314 5.29 -13.22 -19.60
C PHE A 314 5.43 -12.03 -18.65
N ARG A 315 5.93 -10.88 -19.13
CA ARG A 315 6.03 -9.67 -18.30
C ARG A 315 4.65 -9.17 -17.94
N MET A 316 4.25 -9.43 -16.70
CA MET A 316 2.97 -9.02 -16.14
C MET A 316 3.13 -7.74 -15.31
N PRO A 317 2.12 -6.85 -15.31
CA PRO A 317 2.06 -5.72 -14.40
C PRO A 317 2.16 -6.16 -12.93
N VAL A 318 2.75 -5.31 -12.08
CA VAL A 318 3.02 -5.66 -10.68
C VAL A 318 1.72 -5.88 -9.89
N GLY A 319 0.63 -5.19 -10.23
CA GLY A 319 -0.67 -5.40 -9.59
C GLY A 319 -1.26 -6.79 -9.85
N VAL A 320 -1.03 -7.35 -11.04
CA VAL A 320 -1.43 -8.74 -11.36
C VAL A 320 -0.64 -9.74 -10.52
N LEU A 321 0.67 -9.55 -10.41
CA LEU A 321 1.52 -10.46 -9.66
C LEU A 321 1.27 -10.38 -8.14
N THR A 322 1.09 -9.18 -7.59
CA THR A 322 0.73 -8.99 -6.18
C THR A 322 -0.63 -9.61 -5.86
N ALA A 323 -1.61 -9.52 -6.77
CA ALA A 323 -2.89 -10.19 -6.63
C ALA A 323 -2.76 -11.72 -6.64
N LEU A 324 -1.93 -12.28 -7.52
CA LEU A 324 -1.65 -13.72 -7.56
C LEU A 324 -0.99 -14.20 -6.25
N ILE A 325 0.09 -13.55 -5.84
CA ILE A 325 0.83 -13.89 -4.61
C ILE A 325 -0.10 -13.75 -3.38
N GLY A 326 -0.83 -12.65 -3.29
CA GLY A 326 -1.74 -12.38 -2.17
C GLY A 326 -2.94 -13.32 -2.13
N GLY A 327 -3.49 -13.70 -3.29
CA GLY A 327 -4.57 -14.68 -3.41
C GLY A 327 -4.11 -16.08 -2.96
N LEU A 328 -2.97 -16.55 -3.45
CA LEU A 328 -2.38 -17.82 -3.03
C LEU A 328 -2.09 -17.85 -1.53
N TYR A 329 -1.57 -16.75 -0.99
CA TYR A 329 -1.33 -16.58 0.44
C TYR A 329 -2.62 -16.73 1.26
N LEU A 330 -3.71 -16.09 0.84
CA LEU A 330 -5.00 -16.18 1.52
C LEU A 330 -5.61 -17.58 1.45
N VAL A 331 -5.54 -18.24 0.30
CA VAL A 331 -6.01 -19.62 0.14
C VAL A 331 -5.23 -20.54 1.08
N GLY A 332 -3.91 -20.40 1.17
CA GLY A 332 -3.07 -21.17 2.09
C GLY A 332 -3.35 -20.89 3.57
N LEU A 333 -3.73 -19.68 3.93
CA LEU A 333 -4.16 -19.33 5.28
C LEU A 333 -5.51 -19.95 5.64
N LEU A 334 -6.48 -19.86 4.74
CA LEU A 334 -7.82 -20.41 4.92
C LEU A 334 -7.77 -21.93 5.02
N SER A 335 -7.00 -22.60 4.15
CA SER A 335 -6.86 -24.06 4.20
C SER A 335 -6.36 -24.54 5.56
N ARG A 336 -5.31 -23.91 6.10
CA ARG A 336 -4.77 -24.22 7.44
C ARG A 336 -5.75 -23.99 8.58
N GLN A 337 -6.60 -22.96 8.49
CA GLN A 337 -7.62 -22.70 9.51
C GLN A 337 -8.73 -23.74 9.49
N VAL A 338 -9.09 -24.26 8.30
CA VAL A 338 -10.06 -25.36 8.18
C VAL A 338 -9.46 -26.68 8.67
N THR A 339 -8.18 -26.95 8.41
CA THR A 339 -7.54 -28.22 8.86
C THR A 339 -7.25 -28.28 10.35
N ASN A 340 -7.15 -27.13 11.03
CA ASN A 340 -6.90 -27.04 12.48
C ASN A 340 -8.19 -26.96 13.32
N LYS A 341 -9.36 -27.19 12.71
CA LYS A 341 -10.64 -27.42 13.42
C LYS A 341 -10.99 -28.89 13.36
#